data_AF-A0AAV9TH70-F1
#
_entry.id   AF-A0AAV9TH70-F1
#
_cell.length_a   1.000
_cell.length_b   1.000
_cell.length_c   1.000
_cell.angle_alpha   90.00
_cell.angle_beta   90.00
_cell.angle_gamma   90.00
#
_symmetry.space_group_name_H-M   'P 1'
#
loop_
_entity.id
_entity.type
_entity.pdbx_description
1 polymer ?
#
loop_
_entity_poly.entity_id
_entity_poly.type
_entity_poly.pdbx_seq_one_letter_code
_entity_poly.pdbx_strand_id
1 'polypeptide(L)'
;MRVTVIGATGETGSAVVDGLLSSPEVTFRTAEDVEAEIAKSKDDPERFLDHYHYSYHMSCDIKGENTPEYARYLGYLVAKDLYPDLHGISFEDFVKETLEKGLEPMYEMNRDVMLKYGTLAFRGANAKDSA
;
A
#
# COMPACT_ATOMS: atom_id res chain seq x y z
N MET A 1 18.14 -11.36 -9.06
CA MET A 1 17.17 -11.21 -7.94
C MET A 1 16.13 -12.31 -8.07
N ARG A 2 15.81 -13.04 -7.00
CA ARG A 2 14.76 -14.08 -7.03
C ARG A 2 13.57 -13.54 -6.25
N VAL A 3 12.40 -13.50 -6.89
CA VAL A 3 11.15 -13.00 -6.30
C VAL A 3 10.24 -14.19 -6.06
N THR A 4 9.72 -14.33 -4.84
CA THR A 4 8.74 -15.36 -4.47
C THR A 4 7.39 -14.67 -4.31
N VAL A 5 6.40 -15.10 -5.10
CA VAL A 5 5.02 -14.62 -5.00
C VAL A 5 4.24 -15.59 -4.12
N ILE A 6 3.64 -15.10 -3.03
CA ILE A 6 2.84 -15.89 -2.08
C ILE A 6 1.41 -15.33 -2.08
N GLY A 7 0.41 -16.20 -2.12
CA GLY A 7 -1.00 -15.81 -1.97
C GLY A 7 -1.74 -15.39 -3.24
N ALA A 8 -1.14 -15.52 -4.43
CA ALA A 8 -1.78 -15.23 -5.71
C ALA A 8 -2.62 -16.42 -6.24
N THR A 9 -3.52 -16.97 -5.43
CA THR A 9 -4.45 -18.04 -5.86
C THR A 9 -5.80 -17.46 -6.27
N GLY A 10 -6.50 -18.14 -7.19
CA GLY A 10 -7.77 -17.67 -7.79
C GLY A 10 -7.55 -16.87 -9.09
N GLU A 11 -8.65 -16.55 -9.78
CA GLU A 11 -8.62 -15.99 -11.15
C GLU A 11 -7.85 -14.66 -11.24
N THR A 12 -8.05 -13.77 -10.26
CA THR A 12 -7.32 -12.50 -10.16
C THR A 12 -5.85 -12.69 -9.80
N GLY A 13 -5.54 -13.60 -8.88
CA GLY A 13 -4.17 -13.90 -8.47
C GLY A 13 -3.34 -14.45 -9.62
N SER A 14 -3.90 -15.41 -10.35
CA SER A 14 -3.28 -15.96 -11.56
C SER A 14 -3.08 -14.90 -12.63
N ALA A 15 -4.06 -14.01 -12.88
CA ALA A 15 -3.93 -12.94 -13.87
C ALA A 15 -2.80 -11.94 -13.53
N VAL A 16 -2.60 -11.63 -12.25
CA VAL A 16 -1.48 -10.77 -11.80
C VAL A 16 -0.14 -11.47 -11.99
N VAL A 17 -0.05 -12.77 -11.64
CA VAL A 17 1.17 -13.57 -11.84
C VAL A 17 1.49 -13.70 -13.32
N ASP A 18 0.51 -14.01 -14.15
CA ASP A 18 0.66 -14.12 -15.60
C ASP A 18 1.06 -12.77 -16.21
N GLY A 19 0.46 -11.67 -15.75
CA GLY A 19 0.87 -10.31 -16.12
C GLY A 19 2.32 -10.01 -15.76
N LEU A 20 2.75 -10.41 -14.55
CA LEU A 20 4.12 -10.20 -14.09
C LEU A 20 5.14 -11.08 -14.82
N LEU A 21 4.79 -12.34 -15.12
CA LEU A 21 5.61 -13.29 -15.87
C LEU A 21 5.67 -12.96 -17.36
N SER A 22 4.59 -12.41 -17.92
CA SER A 22 4.52 -11.98 -19.31
C SER A 22 5.08 -10.58 -19.54
N SER A 23 5.25 -9.77 -18.48
CA SER A 23 5.91 -8.48 -18.56
C SER A 23 7.40 -8.70 -18.86
N PRO A 24 7.88 -8.40 -20.08
CA PRO A 24 9.27 -8.64 -20.46
C PRO A 24 10.24 -7.70 -19.74
N GLU A 25 9.73 -6.61 -19.17
CA GLU A 25 10.49 -5.60 -18.44
C GLU A 25 9.79 -5.23 -17.14
N VAL A 26 10.58 -4.96 -16.10
CA VAL A 26 10.10 -4.34 -14.87
C VAL A 26 10.13 -2.84 -15.10
N THR A 27 8.95 -2.21 -15.16
CA THR A 27 8.86 -0.75 -15.26
C THR A 27 8.88 -0.15 -13.87
N PHE A 28 9.83 0.75 -13.65
CA PHE A 28 9.89 1.60 -12.47
C PHE A 28 9.56 3.03 -12.89
N ARG A 29 8.86 3.77 -12.02
CA ARG A 29 8.70 5.21 -12.20
C ARG A 29 9.89 5.92 -11.57
N THR A 30 10.47 6.88 -12.27
CA THR A 30 11.48 7.77 -11.68
C THR A 30 10.81 8.84 -10.81
N ALA A 31 11.62 9.61 -10.08
CA ALA A 31 11.11 10.75 -9.35
C ALA A 31 10.47 11.78 -10.29
N GLU A 32 11.07 12.01 -11.47
CA GLU A 32 10.56 12.91 -12.49
C GLU A 32 9.20 12.45 -13.04
N ASP A 33 9.01 11.14 -13.26
CA ASP A 33 7.72 10.59 -13.69
C ASP A 33 6.62 10.89 -12.66
N VAL A 34 6.93 10.73 -11.37
CA VAL A 34 5.98 11.00 -10.28
C VAL A 34 5.69 12.50 -10.17
N GLU A 35 6.70 13.37 -10.26
CA GLU A 35 6.52 14.83 -10.26
C GLU A 35 5.64 15.30 -11.43
N ALA A 36 5.83 14.70 -12.62
CA ALA A 36 5.02 15.02 -13.79
C ALA A 36 3.53 14.66 -13.58
N GLU A 37 3.23 13.53 -12.94
CA GLU A 37 1.84 13.16 -12.64
C GLU A 37 1.22 14.02 -11.53
N ILE A 38 2.00 14.43 -10.52
CA ILE A 38 1.55 15.41 -9.52
C ILE A 38 1.19 16.73 -10.19
N ALA A 39 2.04 17.23 -11.09
CA ALA A 39 1.82 18.49 -11.79
C ALA A 39 0.55 18.45 -12.66
N LYS A 40 0.27 17.32 -13.33
CA LYS A 40 -0.95 17.14 -14.15
C LYS A 40 -2.24 17.08 -13.33
N SER A 41 -2.17 16.64 -12.08
CA SER A 41 -3.36 16.36 -11.24
C SER A 41 -3.66 17.45 -10.21
N LYS A 42 -2.69 18.33 -9.91
CA LYS A 42 -2.74 19.30 -8.78
C LYS A 42 -3.99 20.18 -8.72
N ASP A 43 -4.46 20.67 -9.87
CA ASP A 43 -5.56 21.64 -9.95
C ASP A 43 -6.81 21.06 -10.61
N ASP A 44 -6.88 19.73 -10.76
CA ASP A 44 -8.01 19.01 -11.36
C ASP A 44 -8.80 18.25 -10.29
N PRO A 45 -10.01 18.72 -9.90
CA PRO A 45 -10.83 18.08 -8.88
C PRO A 45 -11.22 16.63 -9.21
N GLU A 46 -11.37 16.29 -10.49
CA GLU A 46 -11.70 14.92 -10.92
C GLU A 46 -10.52 13.97 -10.74
N ARG A 47 -9.30 14.50 -10.61
CA ARG A 47 -8.06 13.76 -10.40
C ARG A 47 -7.50 13.88 -8.99
N PHE A 48 -8.34 14.28 -8.04
CA PHE A 48 -7.95 14.40 -6.64
C PHE A 48 -7.30 13.12 -6.07
N LEU A 49 -7.83 11.94 -6.40
CA LEU A 49 -7.26 10.66 -5.93
C LEU A 49 -5.89 10.38 -6.55
N ASP A 50 -5.67 10.71 -7.82
CA ASP A 50 -4.35 10.62 -8.47
C ASP A 50 -3.36 11.56 -7.77
N HIS A 51 -3.77 12.81 -7.56
CA HIS A 51 -2.93 13.81 -6.91
C HIS A 51 -2.50 13.37 -5.50
N TYR A 52 -3.46 12.87 -4.72
CA TYR A 52 -3.20 12.31 -3.40
C TYR A 52 -2.21 11.14 -3.48
N HIS A 53 -2.46 10.18 -4.36
CA HIS A 53 -1.64 8.97 -4.51
C HIS A 53 -0.20 9.31 -4.89
N TYR A 54 0.02 10.08 -5.95
CA TYR A 54 1.38 10.42 -6.41
C TYR A 54 2.12 11.32 -5.42
N SER A 55 1.43 12.26 -4.77
CA SER A 55 2.04 13.11 -3.73
C SER A 55 2.47 12.28 -2.51
N TYR A 56 1.66 11.28 -2.13
CA TYR A 56 2.01 10.35 -1.06
C TYR A 56 3.25 9.51 -1.41
N HIS A 57 3.30 8.93 -2.62
CA HIS A 57 4.46 8.19 -3.10
C HIS A 57 5.74 9.04 -3.14
N MET A 58 5.65 10.30 -3.60
CA MET A 58 6.78 11.23 -3.59
C MET A 58 7.31 11.46 -2.17
N SER A 59 6.42 11.68 -1.21
CA SER A 59 6.77 11.93 0.20
C SER A 59 7.39 10.69 0.87
N CYS A 60 6.72 9.54 0.78
CA CYS A 60 7.09 8.35 1.54
C CYS A 60 8.18 7.53 0.84
N ASP A 61 8.04 7.25 -0.46
CA ASP A 61 8.87 6.25 -1.13
C ASP A 61 10.12 6.84 -1.78
N ILE A 62 10.04 8.09 -2.24
CA ILE A 62 11.15 8.78 -2.90
C ILE A 62 11.94 9.63 -1.90
N LYS A 63 11.25 10.48 -1.12
CA LYS A 63 11.90 11.39 -0.17
C LYS A 63 12.15 10.78 1.20
N GLY A 64 11.47 9.69 1.55
CA GLY A 64 11.65 9.02 2.85
C GLY A 64 11.18 9.87 4.04
N GLU A 65 10.18 10.73 3.85
CA GLU A 65 9.71 11.66 4.90
C GLU A 65 9.02 10.95 6.08
N ASN A 66 8.69 9.67 5.92
CA ASN A 66 8.12 8.81 6.95
C ASN A 66 9.16 8.03 7.77
N THR A 67 10.46 8.31 7.59
CA THR A 67 11.54 7.60 8.29
C THR A 67 11.80 8.16 9.70
N PRO A 68 12.27 7.33 10.65
CA PRO A 68 12.70 7.81 11.97
C PRO A 68 13.82 8.86 11.89
N GLU A 69 14.72 8.75 10.92
CA GLU A 69 15.81 9.70 10.69
C GLU A 69 15.27 11.08 10.32
N TYR A 70 14.30 11.13 9.41
CA TYR A 70 13.65 12.38 9.02
C TYR A 70 12.81 12.97 10.15
N ALA A 71 12.09 12.13 10.89
CA ALA A 71 11.35 12.56 12.09
C ALA A 71 12.27 13.25 13.11
N ARG A 72 13.45 12.67 13.38
CA ARG A 72 14.47 13.26 14.27
C ARG A 72 15.05 14.56 13.71
N TYR A 73 15.34 14.60 12.41
CA TYR A 73 15.82 15.81 11.74
C TYR A 73 14.86 16.98 11.94
N LEU A 74 13.55 16.73 11.89
CA LEU A 74 12.51 17.74 12.17
C LEU A 74 12.29 18.03 13.66
N GLY A 75 12.96 17.32 14.57
CA GLY A 75 12.81 17.46 16.01
C GLY A 75 11.59 16.75 16.61
N TYR A 76 10.96 15.83 15.87
CA TYR A 76 9.89 14.99 16.40
C TYR A 76 10.42 13.87 17.31
N LEU A 77 9.54 13.38 18.18
CA LEU A 77 9.80 12.24 19.06
C LEU A 77 9.46 10.93 18.33
N VAL A 78 10.35 9.93 18.45
CA VAL A 78 10.10 8.58 17.95
C VAL A 78 9.58 7.72 19.10
N ALA A 79 8.43 7.05 18.89
CA ALA A 79 7.77 6.28 19.95
C ALA A 79 8.67 5.22 20.59
N LYS A 80 9.54 4.57 19.80
CA LYS A 80 10.49 3.57 20.31
C LYS A 80 11.58 4.13 21.23
N ASP A 81 11.86 5.44 21.19
CA ASP A 81 12.78 6.04 22.15
C ASP A 81 12.10 6.29 23.50
N LEU A 82 10.81 6.65 23.44
CA LEU A 82 9.99 6.90 24.62
C LEU A 82 9.59 5.60 25.31
N TYR A 83 9.35 4.55 24.52
CA TYR A 83 8.87 3.25 24.95
C TYR A 83 9.71 2.14 24.30
N PRO A 84 10.90 1.83 24.83
CA PRO A 84 11.80 0.83 24.24
C PRO A 84 11.23 -0.60 24.23
N ASP A 85 10.27 -0.86 25.10
CA ASP A 85 9.50 -2.10 25.23
C ASP A 85 8.27 -2.15 24.31
N LEU A 86 8.02 -1.11 23.51
CA LEU A 86 6.97 -1.12 22.50
C LEU A 86 7.31 -2.13 21.38
N HIS A 87 6.63 -3.26 21.41
CA HIS A 87 6.71 -4.30 20.39
C HIS A 87 5.49 -4.22 19.46
N GLY A 88 5.73 -3.85 18.20
CA GLY A 88 4.74 -4.03 17.13
C GLY A 88 4.82 -5.44 16.55
N ILE A 89 3.77 -5.86 15.84
CA ILE A 89 3.84 -7.06 14.99
C ILE A 89 4.81 -6.81 13.84
N SER A 90 5.55 -7.84 13.43
CA SER A 90 6.38 -7.74 12.23
C SER A 90 5.49 -7.73 10.99
N PHE A 91 5.97 -7.14 9.89
CA PHE A 91 5.24 -7.19 8.61
C PHE A 91 5.03 -8.64 8.15
N GLU A 92 6.02 -9.51 8.35
CA GLU A 92 5.92 -10.92 7.99
C GLU A 92 4.83 -11.64 8.80
N ASP A 93 4.80 -11.44 10.11
CA ASP A 93 3.78 -12.05 10.98
C ASP A 93 2.39 -11.49 10.68
N PHE A 94 2.29 -10.19 10.41
CA PHE A 94 1.05 -9.56 9.95
C PHE A 94 0.51 -10.22 8.67
N VAL A 95 1.36 -10.42 7.65
CA VAL A 95 0.95 -11.04 6.38
C VAL A 95 0.54 -12.50 6.61
N LYS A 96 1.32 -13.26 7.38
CA LYS A 96 0.99 -14.65 7.74
C LYS A 96 -0.37 -14.74 8.41
N GLU A 97 -0.58 -13.94 9.46
CA GLU A 97 -1.84 -13.90 10.19
C GLU A 97 -3.02 -13.50 9.28
N THR A 98 -2.81 -12.49 8.42
CA THR A 98 -3.83 -12.02 7.48
C THR A 98 -4.22 -13.10 6.47
N LEU A 99 -3.27 -13.87 5.95
CA LEU A 99 -3.55 -14.97 5.02
C LEU A 99 -4.28 -16.14 5.69
N GLU A 100 -3.97 -16.40 6.97
CA GLU A 100 -4.61 -17.47 7.74
C GLU A 100 -6.04 -17.10 8.15
N LYS A 101 -6.24 -15.89 8.67
CA LYS A 101 -7.49 -15.48 9.33
C LYS A 101 -8.37 -14.57 8.48
N GLY A 102 -7.82 -13.98 7.42
CA GLY A 102 -8.43 -12.84 6.73
C GLY A 102 -8.12 -11.51 7.42
N LEU A 103 -8.31 -10.40 6.70
CA LEU A 103 -8.13 -9.05 7.23
C LEU A 103 -9.46 -8.49 7.75
N GLU A 104 -9.53 -8.17 9.04
CA GLU A 104 -10.64 -7.36 9.56
C GLU A 104 -10.51 -5.92 9.04
N PRO A 105 -11.59 -5.30 8.51
CA PRO A 105 -11.51 -3.95 7.99
C PRO A 105 -11.13 -2.95 9.09
N MET A 106 -10.00 -2.27 8.92
CA MET A 106 -9.48 -1.30 9.90
C MET A 106 -10.41 -0.08 10.10
N TYR A 107 -11.29 0.19 9.14
CA TYR A 107 -12.24 1.30 9.20
C TYR A 107 -13.65 0.80 8.84
N GLU A 108 -14.60 1.00 9.75
CA GLU A 108 -16.03 0.80 9.46
C GLU A 108 -16.64 2.02 8.75
N MET A 109 -16.12 3.20 9.06
CA MET A 109 -16.55 4.46 8.47
C MET A 109 -16.14 4.52 7.00
N ASN A 110 -17.11 4.78 6.11
CA ASN A 110 -16.94 4.85 4.65
C ASN A 110 -16.57 3.52 3.97
N ARG A 111 -16.82 2.37 4.62
CA ARG A 111 -16.66 1.04 4.00
C ARG A 111 -17.33 0.97 2.62
N ASP A 112 -18.54 1.50 2.49
CA ASP A 112 -19.29 1.46 1.22
C ASP A 112 -18.62 2.28 0.12
N VAL A 113 -18.03 3.43 0.47
CA VAL A 113 -17.28 4.28 -0.48
C VAL A 113 -16.00 3.56 -0.90
N MET A 114 -15.27 2.96 0.05
CA MET A 114 -14.04 2.23 -0.23
C MET A 114 -14.29 0.95 -1.03
N LEU A 115 -15.39 0.23 -0.81
CA LEU A 115 -15.76 -0.93 -1.64
C LEU A 115 -16.27 -0.53 -3.03
N LYS A 116 -16.93 0.63 -3.14
CA LYS A 116 -17.50 1.12 -4.40
C LYS A 116 -16.44 1.74 -5.33
N TYR A 117 -15.46 2.44 -4.77
CA TYR A 117 -14.46 3.19 -5.54
C TYR A 117 -13.05 2.63 -5.39
N GLY A 118 -12.79 1.78 -4.38
CA GLY A 118 -11.49 1.14 -4.18
C GLY A 118 -11.31 -0.03 -5.14
N THR A 119 -10.32 0.08 -6.02
CA THR A 119 -9.84 -1.03 -6.87
C THR A 119 -9.04 -2.09 -6.09
N LEU A 120 -8.87 -1.90 -4.77
CA LEU A 120 -8.03 -2.71 -3.89
C LEU A 120 -8.84 -3.39 -2.76
N ALA A 121 -10.01 -3.95 -3.08
CA ALA A 121 -10.74 -4.79 -2.12
C ALA A 121 -10.16 -6.22 -2.15
N PHE A 122 -9.29 -6.55 -1.20
CA PHE A 122 -8.82 -7.92 -0.98
C PHE A 122 -9.99 -8.81 -0.53
N ARG A 123 -10.61 -9.52 -1.47
CA ARG A 123 -11.52 -10.63 -1.17
C ARG A 123 -10.68 -11.89 -0.99
N GLY A 124 -10.22 -12.13 0.24
CA GLY A 124 -9.59 -13.41 0.60
C GLY A 124 -10.53 -14.58 0.35
N ALA A 125 -9.99 -15.76 0.04
CA ALA A 125 -10.73 -16.99 -0.28
C ALA A 125 -11.70 -17.50 0.80
N ASN A 126 -11.67 -16.89 2.00
CA ASN A 126 -12.53 -17.21 3.14
C ASN A 126 -13.59 -16.14 3.46
N ALA A 127 -13.83 -15.17 2.55
CA ALA A 127 -15.02 -14.33 2.64
C ALA A 127 -16.27 -15.16 2.30
N LYS A 128 -16.61 -16.12 3.17
CA LYS A 128 -17.91 -16.77 3.16
C LYS A 128 -18.94 -15.72 3.55
N ASP A 129 -19.83 -15.47 2.61
CA ASP A 129 -21.22 -15.05 2.78
C ASP A 129 -21.57 -14.64 4.22
N SER A 130 -21.50 -13.34 4.47
CA SER A 130 -22.09 -12.73 5.66
C SER A 130 -23.01 -11.60 5.20
N ALA A 131 -24.23 -12.03 4.84
CA ALA A 131 -25.46 -11.25 4.59
C ALA A 131 -25.46 -10.21 3.46
#